data_AF-A0A3D4TES2-F1
#
_entry.id   AF-A0A3D4TES2-F1
#
_cell.length_a   1.000
_cell.length_b   1.000
_cell.length_c   1.000
_cell.angle_alpha   90.00
_cell.angle_beta   90.00
_cell.angle_gamma   90.00
#
_symmetry.space_group_name_H-M   'P 1'
#
loop_
_entity.id
_entity.type
_entity.pdbx_description
1 polymer ?
#
loop_
_entity_poly.entity_id
_entity_poly.type
_entity_poly.pdbx_seq_one_letter_code
_entity_poly.pdbx_strand_id
1 'polypeptide(L)'
;DVDASEAETAIWYRLGAFIQLCDDLFDIYFDVPAGINTLATRCTNAYAMEAFFLGLIKDMQERIRSIPVSKARREKFAIAMAGIYSLGLVAIEQLKRLQGQSAQLPQFANLPRKTMIVDMERFGNMWRWFKFVYKYGKL
;
A
#
# COMPACT_ATOMS: atom_id res chain seq x y z
N ASP A 1 7.80 -30.66 -1.01
CA ASP A 1 7.43 -29.33 -1.54
C ASP A 1 7.37 -29.37 -3.05
N VAL A 2 6.44 -28.62 -3.64
CA VAL A 2 6.33 -28.44 -5.09
C VAL A 2 6.87 -27.06 -5.40
N ASP A 3 7.76 -26.95 -6.38
CA ASP A 3 8.31 -25.66 -6.78
C ASP A 3 7.22 -24.73 -7.32
N ALA A 4 7.31 -23.45 -6.97
CA ALA A 4 6.39 -22.45 -7.48
C ALA A 4 6.58 -22.28 -8.99
N SER A 5 5.48 -22.20 -9.73
CA SER A 5 5.52 -21.84 -11.15
C SER A 5 6.10 -20.43 -11.34
N GLU A 6 6.52 -20.09 -12.55
CA GLU A 6 6.98 -18.73 -12.87
C GLU A 6 5.91 -17.67 -12.56
N ALA A 7 4.63 -17.99 -12.81
CA ALA A 7 3.50 -17.11 -12.50
C ALA A 7 3.35 -16.88 -10.99
N GLU A 8 3.49 -17.93 -10.18
CA GLU A 8 3.44 -17.82 -8.72
C GLU A 8 4.66 -17.06 -8.18
N THR A 9 5.85 -17.34 -8.69
CA THR A 9 7.09 -16.63 -8.34
C THR A 9 6.99 -15.13 -8.65
N ALA A 10 6.40 -14.77 -9.79
CA ALA A 10 6.18 -13.37 -10.17
C ALA A 10 5.19 -12.64 -9.23
N ILE A 11 4.23 -13.37 -8.64
CA ILE A 11 3.29 -12.84 -7.64
C ILE A 11 3.97 -12.70 -6.29
N TRP A 12 4.77 -13.68 -5.88
CA TRP A 12 5.58 -13.63 -4.66
C TRP A 12 6.53 -12.43 -4.65
N TYR A 13 7.25 -12.21 -5.74
CA TYR A 13 8.15 -11.06 -5.88
C TYR A 13 7.40 -9.73 -5.69
N ARG A 14 6.22 -9.60 -6.29
CA ARG A 14 5.38 -8.40 -6.16
C ARG A 14 4.78 -8.23 -4.77
N LEU A 15 4.41 -9.32 -4.11
CA LEU A 15 3.96 -9.29 -2.73
C LEU A 15 5.07 -8.73 -1.83
N GLY A 16 6.32 -9.17 -2.01
CA GLY A 16 7.47 -8.59 -1.31
C GLY A 16 7.60 -7.08 -1.55
N ALA A 17 7.48 -6.64 -2.80
CA ALA A 17 7.51 -5.22 -3.14
C ALA A 17 6.36 -4.41 -2.48
N PHE A 18 5.15 -4.99 -2.39
CA PHE A 18 4.03 -4.37 -1.69
C PHE A 18 4.27 -4.25 -0.20
N ILE A 19 4.80 -5.30 0.43
CA ILE A 19 5.12 -5.28 1.86
C ILE A 19 6.13 -4.16 2.14
N GLN A 20 7.22 -4.10 1.37
CA GLN A 20 8.23 -3.04 1.52
C GLN A 20 7.63 -1.64 1.31
N LEU A 21 6.82 -1.44 0.27
CA LEU A 21 6.22 -0.13 0.01
C LEU A 21 5.22 0.28 1.10
N CYS A 22 4.47 -0.67 1.65
CA CYS A 22 3.61 -0.42 2.80
C CYS A 22 4.44 -0.04 4.04
N ASP A 23 5.53 -0.76 4.30
CA ASP A 23 6.46 -0.47 5.40
C ASP A 23 7.02 0.96 5.28
N ASP A 24 7.61 1.29 4.14
CA ASP A 24 8.15 2.62 3.83
C ASP A 24 7.11 3.74 4.03
N LEU A 25 5.84 3.50 3.68
CA LEU A 25 4.74 4.47 3.86
C LEU A 25 4.38 4.70 5.33
N PHE A 26 4.52 3.69 6.18
CA PHE A 26 4.26 3.79 7.61
C PHE A 26 5.46 4.40 8.36
N ASP A 27 6.67 4.16 7.85
CA ASP A 27 7.93 4.52 8.52
C ASP A 27 8.50 5.88 8.11
N ILE A 28 7.77 6.69 7.31
CA ILE A 28 8.18 8.05 6.93
C ILE A 28 8.72 8.87 8.13
N TYR A 29 8.06 8.78 9.29
CA TYR A 29 8.50 9.49 10.50
C TYR A 29 9.90 9.08 10.97
N PHE A 30 10.24 7.80 10.89
CA PHE A 30 11.52 7.24 11.32
C PHE A 30 12.59 7.38 10.24
N ASP A 31 12.22 7.19 8.97
CA ASP A 31 13.13 7.21 7.83
C ASP A 31 13.69 8.60 7.53
N VAL A 32 12.85 9.64 7.62
CA VAL A 32 13.25 11.03 7.33
C VAL A 32 14.43 11.50 8.19
N PRO A 33 14.39 11.42 9.54
CA PRO A 33 15.53 11.82 10.37
C PRO A 33 16.73 10.86 10.26
N ALA A 34 16.51 9.60 9.88
CA ALA A 34 17.58 8.64 9.64
C ALA A 34 18.26 8.82 8.26
N GLY A 35 17.76 9.73 7.42
CA GLY A 35 18.28 9.96 6.07
C GLY A 35 18.01 8.81 5.09
N ILE A 36 17.01 7.96 5.39
CA ILE A 36 16.66 6.80 4.57
C ILE A 36 15.83 7.26 3.37
N ASN A 37 16.29 6.90 2.18
CA ASN A 37 15.73 7.33 0.91
C ASN A 37 14.81 6.27 0.31
N THR A 38 13.54 6.27 0.72
CA THR A 38 12.48 5.38 0.19
C THR A 38 11.64 6.07 -0.87
N LEU A 39 10.74 5.34 -1.52
CA LEU A 39 9.74 5.97 -2.41
C LEU A 39 8.79 6.88 -1.62
N ALA A 40 8.48 6.51 -0.37
CA ALA A 40 7.62 7.28 0.50
C ALA A 40 8.26 8.60 0.95
N THR A 41 9.54 8.58 1.38
CA THR A 41 10.23 9.80 1.85
C THR A 41 10.55 10.79 0.73
N ARG A 42 10.72 10.31 -0.51
CA ARG A 42 10.93 11.17 -1.71
C ARG A 42 9.63 11.62 -2.38
N CYS A 43 8.47 11.15 -1.93
CA CYS A 43 7.19 11.49 -2.53
C CYS A 43 6.88 12.97 -2.31
N THR A 44 6.69 13.71 -3.40
CA THR A 44 6.27 15.13 -3.37
C THR A 44 4.80 15.32 -3.68
N ASN A 45 4.10 14.29 -4.15
CA ASN A 45 2.68 14.36 -4.49
C ASN A 45 1.95 13.06 -4.12
N ALA A 46 1.09 13.16 -3.10
CA ALA A 46 0.33 12.04 -2.56
C ALA A 46 -0.71 11.49 -3.53
N TYR A 47 -1.28 12.33 -4.40
CA TYR A 47 -2.24 11.90 -5.43
C TYR A 47 -1.55 11.11 -6.54
N ALA A 48 -0.33 11.51 -6.93
CA ALA A 48 0.49 10.75 -7.86
C ALA A 48 0.92 9.39 -7.25
N MET A 49 1.27 9.39 -5.96
CA MET A 49 1.55 8.15 -5.22
C MET A 49 0.33 7.21 -5.19
N GLU A 50 -0.87 7.75 -4.94
CA GLU A 50 -2.10 6.97 -5.00
C GLU A 50 -2.31 6.36 -6.39
N ALA A 51 -2.18 7.14 -7.46
CA ALA A 51 -2.36 6.65 -8.83
C ALA A 51 -1.36 5.53 -9.16
N PHE A 52 -0.09 5.71 -8.78
CA PHE A 52 0.95 4.69 -8.92
C PHE A 52 0.60 3.42 -8.15
N PHE A 53 0.22 3.55 -6.87
CA PHE A 53 -0.09 2.42 -6.00
C PHE A 53 -1.33 1.65 -6.49
N LEU A 54 -2.37 2.34 -6.96
CA LEU A 54 -3.55 1.72 -7.57
C LEU A 54 -3.20 0.96 -8.87
N GLY A 55 -2.22 1.46 -9.64
CA GLY A 55 -1.68 0.74 -10.79
C GLY A 55 -1.05 -0.60 -10.40
N LEU A 56 -0.26 -0.63 -9.32
CA LEU A 56 0.32 -1.86 -8.79
C LEU A 56 -0.77 -2.85 -8.34
N ILE A 57 -1.83 -2.35 -7.67
CA ILE A 57 -2.94 -3.21 -7.21
C ILE A 57 -3.63 -3.85 -8.41
N LYS A 58 -3.87 -3.07 -9.47
CA LYS A 58 -4.50 -3.57 -10.69
C LYS A 58 -3.67 -4.66 -11.35
N ASP A 59 -2.35 -4.47 -11.52
CA ASP A 59 -1.44 -5.49 -12.07
C ASP A 59 -1.44 -6.77 -11.21
N MET A 60 -1.40 -6.63 -9.88
CA MET A 60 -1.50 -7.78 -8.97
C MET A 60 -2.82 -8.54 -9.15
N GLN A 61 -3.96 -7.85 -9.19
CA GLN A 61 -5.27 -8.48 -9.39
C GLN A 61 -5.35 -9.20 -10.73
N GLU A 62 -4.83 -8.62 -11.82
CA GLU A 62 -4.78 -9.26 -13.14
C GLU A 62 -3.97 -10.56 -13.11
N ARG A 63 -2.83 -10.57 -12.40
CA ARG A 63 -2.00 -11.77 -12.25
C ARG A 63 -2.70 -12.84 -11.43
N ILE A 64 -3.34 -12.47 -10.33
CA ILE A 64 -4.13 -13.41 -9.53
C ILE A 64 -5.25 -14.04 -10.36
N ARG A 65 -5.92 -13.25 -11.22
CA ARG A 65 -6.94 -13.79 -12.14
C ARG A 65 -6.37 -14.83 -13.10
N SER A 66 -5.12 -14.67 -13.54
CA SER A 66 -4.47 -15.58 -14.50
C SER A 66 -3.93 -16.89 -13.91
N ILE A 67 -3.82 -17.03 -12.58
CA ILE A 67 -3.30 -18.27 -11.98
C ILE A 67 -4.30 -19.42 -12.23
N PRO A 68 -3.83 -20.61 -12.68
CA PRO A 68 -4.69 -21.77 -12.95
C PRO A 68 -5.11 -22.52 -11.66
N VAL A 69 -5.74 -21.82 -10.73
CA VAL A 69 -6.34 -22.39 -9.51
C VAL A 69 -7.84 -22.12 -9.46
N SER A 70 -8.54 -22.86 -8.59
CA SER A 70 -9.99 -22.72 -8.43
C SER A 70 -10.38 -21.27 -8.12
N LYS A 71 -11.58 -20.86 -8.57
CA LYS A 71 -12.11 -19.51 -8.32
C LYS A 71 -12.07 -19.16 -6.82
N ALA A 72 -12.52 -20.07 -5.97
CA ALA A 72 -12.50 -19.88 -4.52
C ALA A 72 -11.10 -19.63 -3.95
N ARG A 73 -10.06 -20.31 -4.48
CA ARG A 73 -8.66 -20.08 -4.06
C ARG A 73 -8.16 -18.71 -4.51
N ARG A 74 -8.48 -18.30 -5.74
CA ARG A 74 -8.14 -16.95 -6.26
C ARG A 74 -8.79 -15.86 -5.43
N GLU A 75 -10.09 -15.97 -5.14
CA GLU A 75 -10.83 -14.99 -4.35
C GLU A 75 -10.32 -14.90 -2.92
N LYS A 76 -10.07 -16.05 -2.26
CA LYS A 76 -9.47 -16.08 -0.91
C LYS A 76 -8.11 -15.39 -0.90
N PHE A 77 -7.27 -15.66 -1.90
CA PHE A 77 -5.95 -15.03 -2.00
C PHE A 77 -6.07 -13.53 -2.27
N ALA A 78 -6.96 -13.09 -3.16
CA ALA A 78 -7.19 -11.68 -3.45
C ALA A 78 -7.67 -10.89 -2.23
N ILE A 79 -8.54 -11.47 -1.40
CA ILE A 79 -8.99 -10.86 -0.15
C ILE A 79 -7.81 -10.72 0.83
N ALA A 80 -6.96 -11.75 0.96
CA ALA A 80 -5.78 -11.70 1.82
C ALA A 80 -4.80 -10.61 1.35
N MET A 81 -4.53 -10.55 0.06
CA MET A 81 -3.72 -9.51 -0.56
C MET A 81 -4.34 -8.13 -0.34
N ALA A 82 -5.67 -8.02 -0.38
CA ALA A 82 -6.37 -6.78 -0.10
C ALA A 82 -6.19 -6.28 1.32
N GLY A 83 -6.00 -7.17 2.30
CA GLY A 83 -5.54 -6.78 3.62
C GLY A 83 -4.24 -5.97 3.58
N ILE A 84 -3.27 -6.42 2.78
CA ILE A 84 -1.92 -5.84 2.71
C ILE A 84 -1.95 -4.49 2.01
N TYR A 85 -2.38 -4.43 0.74
CA TYR A 85 -2.34 -3.15 0.01
C TYR A 85 -3.33 -2.11 0.56
N SER A 86 -4.36 -2.52 1.29
CA SER A 86 -5.25 -1.56 1.97
C SER A 86 -4.54 -0.80 3.10
N LEU A 87 -3.50 -1.36 3.72
CA LEU A 87 -2.68 -0.63 4.71
C LEU A 87 -1.98 0.56 4.04
N GLY A 88 -1.29 0.31 2.92
CA GLY A 88 -0.65 1.36 2.13
C GLY A 88 -1.62 2.44 1.68
N LEU A 89 -2.84 2.07 1.26
CA LEU A 89 -3.88 3.05 0.91
C LEU A 89 -4.34 3.91 2.08
N VAL A 90 -4.39 3.38 3.31
CA VAL A 90 -4.69 4.19 4.50
C VAL A 90 -3.57 5.21 4.76
N ALA A 91 -2.31 4.80 4.61
CA ALA A 91 -1.17 5.70 4.73
C ALA A 91 -1.17 6.80 3.65
N ILE A 92 -1.44 6.43 2.40
CA ILE A 92 -1.57 7.38 1.28
C ILE A 92 -2.72 8.36 1.51
N GLU A 93 -3.86 7.91 2.04
CA GLU A 93 -4.97 8.81 2.41
C GLU A 93 -4.56 9.83 3.48
N GLN A 94 -3.67 9.46 4.41
CA GLN A 94 -3.11 10.42 5.35
C GLN A 94 -2.21 11.42 4.64
N LEU A 95 -1.33 10.99 3.73
CA LEU A 95 -0.51 11.88 2.90
C LEU A 95 -1.38 12.85 2.08
N LYS A 96 -2.48 12.37 1.48
CA LYS A 96 -3.42 13.22 0.73
C LYS A 96 -4.04 14.29 1.62
N ARG A 97 -4.34 13.98 2.89
CA ARG A 97 -4.82 14.98 3.85
C ARG A 97 -3.73 16.00 4.23
N LEU A 98 -2.48 15.57 4.33
CA LEU A 98 -1.34 16.48 4.57
C LEU A 98 -1.12 17.42 3.39
N GLN A 99 -1.21 16.91 2.15
CA GLN A 99 -1.12 17.73 0.95
C GLN A 99 -2.33 18.66 0.80
N GLY A 100 -3.54 18.17 1.06
CA GLY A 100 -4.77 18.91 0.90
C GLY A 100 -4.96 19.38 -0.54
N GLN A 101 -5.11 20.69 -0.72
CA GLN A 101 -5.22 21.36 -2.03
C GLN A 101 -3.89 21.92 -2.54
N SER A 102 -2.81 21.77 -1.77
CA SER A 102 -1.49 22.22 -2.19
C SER A 102 -0.98 21.39 -3.37
N ALA A 103 -0.17 22.02 -4.23
CA ALA A 103 0.42 21.34 -5.38
C ALA A 103 1.35 20.18 -4.98
N GLN A 104 1.99 20.28 -3.81
CA GLN A 104 2.97 19.34 -3.29
C GLN A 104 2.78 19.07 -1.80
N LEU A 105 3.29 17.93 -1.35
CA LEU A 105 3.43 17.59 0.06
C LEU A 105 4.37 18.58 0.78
N PRO A 106 4.07 18.94 2.04
CA PRO A 106 5.01 19.71 2.84
C PRO A 106 6.28 18.90 3.13
N GLN A 107 7.39 19.59 3.40
CA GLN A 107 8.63 18.94 3.79
C GLN A 107 8.44 18.22 5.13
N PHE A 108 8.61 16.89 5.13
CA PHE A 108 8.38 16.05 6.30
C PHE A 108 9.22 16.43 7.52
N ALA A 109 10.44 16.91 7.33
CA ALA A 109 11.36 17.30 8.41
C ALA A 109 10.78 18.37 9.37
N ASN A 110 9.82 19.16 8.90
CA ASN A 110 9.20 20.24 9.68
C ASN A 110 7.85 19.85 10.29
N LEU A 111 7.40 18.60 10.09
CA LEU A 111 6.09 18.14 10.54
C LEU A 111 6.14 17.51 11.93
N PRO A 112 5.09 17.67 12.76
CA PRO A 112 5.01 16.99 14.04
C PRO A 112 4.75 15.49 13.85
N ARG A 113 5.38 14.65 14.69
CA ARG A 113 5.25 13.17 14.69
C ARG A 113 3.83 12.66 14.44
N LYS A 114 2.84 13.21 15.16
CA LYS A 114 1.43 12.80 15.10
C LYS A 114 0.80 12.94 13.71
N THR A 115 1.40 13.73 12.82
CA THR A 115 0.91 13.93 11.45
C THR A 115 1.53 12.96 10.45
N MET A 116 2.73 12.43 10.75
CA MET A 116 3.45 11.51 9.88
C MET A 116 3.17 10.04 10.20
N ILE A 117 2.89 9.71 11.47
CA ILE A 117 2.61 8.32 11.87
C ILE A 117 1.17 7.95 11.52
N VAL A 118 1.04 6.80 10.85
CA VAL A 118 -0.26 6.18 10.55
C VAL A 118 -0.63 5.24 11.69
N ASP A 119 -1.52 5.72 12.55
CA ASP A 119 -1.98 4.99 13.73
C ASP A 119 -3.18 4.10 13.38
N MET A 120 -2.95 2.79 13.23
CA MET A 120 -3.97 1.80 12.87
C MET A 120 -4.88 1.40 14.03
N GLU A 121 -4.54 1.73 15.28
CA GLU A 121 -5.41 1.50 16.44
C GLU A 121 -6.60 2.48 16.44
N ARG A 122 -6.49 3.59 15.70
CA ARG A 122 -7.62 4.50 15.50
C ARG A 122 -8.73 3.83 14.70
N PHE A 123 -9.91 3.78 15.30
CA PHE A 123 -11.12 3.26 14.66
C PHE A 123 -11.36 3.81 13.24
N GLY A 124 -11.11 5.11 13.02
CA GLY A 124 -11.25 5.72 11.69
C GLY A 124 -10.29 5.15 10.64
N ASN A 125 -9.08 4.76 11.01
CA ASN A 125 -8.11 4.15 10.10
C ASN A 125 -8.43 2.67 9.86
N MET A 126 -8.79 1.95 10.91
CA MET A 126 -9.28 0.57 10.81
C MET A 126 -10.53 0.47 9.91
N TRP A 127 -11.50 1.37 10.05
CA TRP A 127 -12.68 1.41 9.20
C TRP A 127 -12.34 1.69 7.72
N ARG A 128 -11.42 2.64 7.46
CA ARG A 128 -10.95 2.91 6.08
C ARG A 128 -10.26 1.69 5.48
N TRP A 129 -9.44 1.00 6.27
CA TRP A 129 -8.81 -0.23 5.86
C TRP A 129 -9.86 -1.28 5.46
N PHE A 130 -10.87 -1.54 6.29
CA PHE A 130 -11.98 -2.45 5.93
C PHE A 130 -12.70 -2.04 4.64
N LYS A 131 -12.96 -0.74 4.46
CA LYS A 131 -13.56 -0.22 3.23
C LYS A 131 -12.68 -0.50 2.00
N PHE A 132 -11.37 -0.33 2.12
CA PHE A 132 -10.45 -0.64 1.04
C PHE A 132 -10.33 -2.14 0.78
N VAL A 133 -10.28 -2.98 1.82
CA VAL A 133 -10.29 -4.44 1.67
C VAL A 133 -11.53 -4.89 0.91
N TYR A 134 -12.70 -4.36 1.28
CA TYR A 134 -13.94 -4.67 0.57
C TYR A 134 -13.92 -4.21 -0.90
N LYS A 135 -13.35 -3.03 -1.17
CA LYS A 135 -13.27 -2.46 -2.52
C LYS A 135 -12.30 -3.24 -3.42
N TYR A 136 -11.12 -3.59 -2.92
CA TYR A 136 -10.02 -4.17 -3.70
C TYR A 136 -9.81 -5.67 -3.48
N GLY A 137 -10.61 -6.31 -2.62
CA GLY A 137 -10.63 -7.76 -2.44
C GLY A 137 -11.50 -8.49 -3.47
N LYS A 138 -12.33 -7.75 -4.23
CA LYS A 138 -13.10 -8.31 -5.34
C LYS A 138 -12.22 -8.36 -6.58
N LEU A 139 -12.06 -9.54 -7.17
CA LEU A 139 -11.42 -9.75 -8.46
C LEU A 139 -12.36 -9.42 -9.61
#